data_AF-A0A2R3JW44-F1
#
_entry.id   AF-A0A2R3JW44-F1
#
_cell.length_a   1.000
_cell.length_b   1.000
_cell.length_c   1.000
_cell.angle_alpha   90.00
_cell.angle_beta   90.00
_cell.angle_gamma   90.00
#
_symmetry.space_group_name_H-M   'P 1'
#
loop_
_entity.id
_entity.type
_entity.pdbx_description
1 polymer ?
#
loop_
_entity_poly.entity_id
_entity_poly.type
_entity_poly.pdbx_seq_one_letter_code
_entity_poly.pdbx_strand_id
1 'polypeptide(L)'
;MTDYLDKFTALLVQLQADERDEVIEFYREYLLDADIQTYADCVAELGAPKQLARKVLADYSIRFNENLNANTSKHQKSKAGMRAIWWVILALLSTPITIPALLVIMGVLLTLAIMIFAMAVVIVVGFVTVTILALTMITAGIGIFMQSLATALFYLGVGLALLGIELLILPLVLWFIGLIIQGVSTIIQRLYQRFVTRNRAERGQRHEKNH
;
A
#
# COMPACT_ATOMS: atom_id res chain seq x y z
N MET A 1 -52.41 -31.37 34.60
CA MET A 1 -51.03 -31.07 34.16
C MET A 1 -50.90 -31.16 32.65
N THR A 2 -51.21 -32.31 32.02
CA THR A 2 -51.07 -32.52 30.55
C THR A 2 -51.80 -31.47 29.71
N ASP A 3 -53.07 -31.18 30.02
CA ASP A 3 -53.87 -30.15 29.32
C ASP A 3 -53.25 -28.73 29.39
N TYR A 4 -52.48 -28.42 30.44
CA TYR A 4 -51.78 -27.14 30.56
C TYR A 4 -50.57 -27.09 29.61
N LEU A 5 -49.76 -28.15 29.63
CA LEU A 5 -48.57 -28.26 28.77
C LEU A 5 -48.93 -28.34 27.29
N ASP A 6 -50.04 -28.98 26.93
CA ASP A 6 -50.53 -29.04 25.54
C ASP A 6 -50.89 -27.64 25.02
N LYS A 7 -51.60 -26.85 25.83
CA LYS A 7 -51.95 -25.45 25.50
C LYS A 7 -50.71 -24.56 25.44
N PHE A 8 -49.75 -24.76 26.33
CA PHE A 8 -48.48 -24.04 26.32
C PHE A 8 -47.65 -24.37 25.06
N THR A 9 -47.57 -25.65 24.69
CA THR A 9 -46.90 -26.16 23.48
C THR A 9 -47.47 -25.52 22.22
N ALA A 10 -48.80 -25.44 22.10
CA ALA A 10 -49.48 -24.83 20.97
C ALA A 10 -49.18 -23.32 20.80
N LEU A 11 -48.68 -22.66 21.85
CA LEU A 11 -48.33 -21.23 21.82
C LEU A 11 -46.85 -20.98 21.49
N LEU A 12 -46.02 -22.01 21.44
CA LEU A 12 -44.58 -21.94 21.16
C LEU A 12 -44.23 -22.27 19.69
N VAL A 13 -45.18 -22.12 18.76
CA VAL A 13 -44.99 -22.44 17.32
C VAL A 13 -43.87 -21.62 16.66
N GLN A 14 -43.46 -20.50 17.26
CA GLN A 14 -42.36 -19.68 16.75
C GLN A 14 -40.96 -20.26 17.05
N LEU A 15 -40.84 -21.25 17.93
CA LEU A 15 -39.58 -21.97 18.19
C LEU A 15 -39.38 -23.13 17.20
N GLN A 16 -38.13 -23.47 16.94
CA GLN A 16 -37.80 -24.72 16.24
C GLN A 16 -38.28 -25.93 17.06
N ALA A 17 -38.51 -27.06 16.39
CA ALA A 17 -39.08 -28.23 17.03
C ALA A 17 -38.26 -28.69 18.25
N ASP A 18 -36.94 -28.76 18.07
CA ASP A 18 -36.01 -29.22 19.11
C ASP A 18 -35.99 -28.26 20.31
N GLU A 19 -35.92 -26.94 20.08
CA GLU A 19 -35.92 -25.92 21.14
C GLU A 19 -37.24 -25.90 21.91
N ARG A 20 -38.35 -26.11 21.21
CA ARG A 20 -39.68 -26.18 21.82
C ARG A 20 -39.79 -27.39 22.74
N ASP A 21 -39.29 -28.55 22.31
CA ASP A 21 -39.36 -29.80 23.08
C ASP A 21 -38.49 -29.70 24.34
N GLU A 22 -37.30 -29.09 24.26
CA GLU A 22 -36.45 -28.79 25.43
C GLU A 22 -37.16 -27.91 26.47
N VAL A 23 -37.82 -26.84 26.02
CA VAL A 23 -38.55 -25.92 26.90
C VAL A 23 -39.72 -26.64 27.56
N ILE A 24 -40.47 -27.46 26.83
CA ILE A 24 -41.60 -28.21 27.36
C ILE A 24 -41.12 -29.22 28.41
N GLU A 25 -40.02 -29.93 28.15
CA GLU A 25 -39.47 -30.91 29.07
C GLU A 25 -39.01 -30.26 30.38
N PHE A 26 -38.35 -29.09 30.30
CA PHE A 26 -37.95 -28.32 31.48
C PHE A 26 -39.12 -28.00 32.41
N TYR A 27 -40.23 -27.48 31.84
CA TYR A 27 -41.41 -27.16 32.65
C TYR A 27 -42.18 -28.39 33.10
N ARG A 28 -42.12 -29.50 32.34
CA ARG A 28 -42.66 -30.79 32.76
C ARG A 28 -41.93 -31.32 33.99
N GLU A 29 -40.61 -31.33 33.98
CA GLU A 29 -39.78 -31.78 35.11
C GLU A 29 -40.01 -30.90 36.33
N TYR A 30 -40.04 -29.57 36.15
CA TYR A 30 -40.35 -28.63 37.24
C TYR A 30 -41.71 -28.88 37.91
N LEU A 31 -42.75 -29.13 37.12
CA LEU A 31 -44.09 -29.41 37.65
C LEU A 31 -44.17 -30.79 38.33
N LEU A 32 -43.40 -31.78 37.86
CA LEU A 32 -43.32 -33.11 38.49
C LEU A 32 -42.59 -33.04 39.83
N ASP A 33 -41.47 -32.31 39.91
CA ASP A 33 -40.71 -32.10 41.16
C ASP A 33 -41.52 -31.35 42.21
N ALA A 34 -42.39 -30.43 41.77
CA ALA A 34 -43.31 -29.70 42.64
C ALA A 34 -44.57 -30.50 43.02
N ASP A 35 -44.73 -31.74 42.54
CA ASP A 35 -45.92 -32.60 42.66
C ASP A 35 -47.22 -31.92 42.17
N ILE A 36 -47.11 -31.08 41.14
CA ILE A 36 -48.22 -30.33 40.56
C ILE A 36 -48.88 -31.13 39.45
N GLN A 37 -50.03 -31.73 39.73
CA GLN A 37 -50.70 -32.64 38.79
C GLN A 37 -51.98 -32.07 38.17
N THR A 38 -52.60 -31.02 38.74
CA THR A 38 -53.85 -30.45 38.23
C THR A 38 -53.62 -29.20 37.37
N TYR A 39 -54.57 -28.87 36.49
CA TYR A 39 -54.48 -27.67 35.64
C TYR A 39 -54.55 -26.37 36.47
N ALA A 40 -55.39 -26.34 37.51
CA ALA A 40 -55.57 -25.16 38.35
C ALA A 40 -54.27 -24.81 39.10
N ASP A 41 -53.57 -25.83 39.60
CA ASP A 41 -52.30 -25.67 40.32
C ASP A 41 -51.18 -25.22 39.37
N CYS A 42 -51.16 -25.72 38.12
CA CYS A 42 -50.23 -25.24 37.08
C CYS A 42 -50.42 -23.73 36.80
N VAL A 43 -51.68 -23.27 36.78
CA VAL A 43 -52.01 -21.85 36.55
C VAL A 43 -51.62 -20.99 37.75
N ALA A 44 -51.76 -21.51 38.98
CA ALA A 44 -51.36 -20.79 40.19
C ALA A 44 -49.84 -20.58 40.26
N GLU A 45 -49.06 -21.61 39.90
CA GLU A 45 -47.60 -21.58 39.99
C GLU A 45 -46.94 -20.87 38.79
N LEU A 46 -47.36 -21.21 37.56
CA LEU A 46 -46.71 -20.73 36.33
C LEU A 46 -47.47 -19.59 35.63
N GLY A 47 -48.68 -19.26 36.09
CA GLY A 47 -49.58 -18.32 35.44
C GLY A 47 -50.37 -18.94 34.28
N ALA A 48 -51.11 -18.13 33.53
CA ALA A 48 -51.84 -18.64 32.37
C ALA A 48 -50.87 -19.09 31.25
N PRO A 49 -51.16 -20.16 30.47
CA PRO A 49 -50.27 -20.67 29.42
C PRO A 49 -49.79 -19.59 28.43
N LYS A 50 -50.68 -18.64 28.11
CA LYS A 50 -50.39 -17.49 27.23
C LYS A 50 -49.40 -16.48 27.81
N GLN A 51 -49.40 -16.29 29.13
CA GLN A 51 -48.47 -15.38 29.80
C GLN A 51 -47.08 -16.00 29.85
N LEU A 52 -47.00 -17.29 30.22
CA LEU A 52 -45.75 -18.04 30.23
C LEU A 52 -45.12 -18.08 28.82
N ALA A 53 -45.90 -18.40 27.79
CA ALA A 53 -45.42 -18.47 26.41
C ALA A 53 -44.82 -17.14 25.93
N ARG A 54 -45.48 -16.00 26.22
CA ARG A 54 -44.94 -14.67 25.88
C ARG A 54 -43.62 -14.38 26.57
N LYS A 55 -43.46 -14.77 27.83
CA LYS A 55 -42.23 -14.55 28.60
C LYS A 55 -41.08 -15.36 28.01
N VAL A 56 -41.31 -16.64 27.73
CA VAL A 56 -40.32 -17.55 27.16
C VAL A 56 -39.90 -17.11 25.75
N LEU A 57 -40.86 -16.77 24.89
CA LEU A 57 -40.58 -16.27 23.54
C LEU A 57 -39.75 -14.98 23.54
N ALA A 58 -40.02 -14.07 24.49
CA ALA A 58 -39.25 -12.83 24.62
C ALA A 58 -37.78 -13.12 25.00
N ASP A 59 -37.55 -13.98 25.99
CA ASP A 59 -36.20 -14.33 26.45
C ASP A 59 -35.37 -15.03 25.35
N TYR A 60 -36.01 -15.96 24.61
CA TYR A 60 -35.39 -16.63 23.47
C TYR A 60 -35.04 -15.65 22.33
N SER A 61 -35.90 -14.68 22.03
CA SER A 61 -35.66 -13.69 20.97
C SER A 61 -34.45 -12.78 21.25
N ILE A 62 -34.19 -12.49 22.53
CA ILE A 62 -33.04 -11.68 22.96
C ILE A 62 -31.75 -12.49 22.79
N ARG A 63 -31.74 -13.75 23.24
CA ARG A 63 -30.59 -14.67 23.07
C ARG A 63 -30.28 -14.97 21.61
N PHE A 64 -31.30 -15.12 20.77
CA PHE A 64 -31.12 -15.33 19.33
C PHE A 64 -30.51 -14.10 18.65
N ASN A 65 -30.95 -12.89 18.99
CA ASN A 65 -30.35 -11.65 18.49
C ASN A 65 -28.90 -11.46 18.97
N GLU A 66 -28.59 -11.80 20.21
CA GLU A 66 -27.22 -11.75 20.73
C GLU A 66 -26.30 -12.76 20.01
N ASN A 67 -26.79 -13.98 19.75
CA ASN A 67 -26.06 -15.00 18.99
C ASN A 67 -25.88 -14.66 17.50
N LEU A 68 -26.84 -13.99 16.86
CA LEU A 68 -26.69 -13.48 15.49
C LEU A 68 -25.64 -12.37 15.40
N ASN A 69 -25.61 -11.47 16.38
CA ASN A 69 -24.61 -10.40 16.47
C ASN A 69 -23.20 -10.95 16.80
N ALA A 70 -23.11 -11.99 17.62
CA ALA A 70 -21.85 -12.70 17.88
C ALA A 70 -21.33 -13.47 16.65
N ASN A 71 -22.20 -14.08 15.84
CA ASN A 71 -21.80 -14.81 14.64
C ASN A 71 -21.42 -13.89 13.46
N THR A 72 -22.03 -12.71 13.34
CA THR A 72 -21.64 -11.71 12.33
C THR A 72 -20.26 -11.12 12.62
N SER A 73 -19.92 -10.91 13.90
CA SER A 73 -18.59 -10.42 14.30
C SER A 73 -17.49 -11.48 14.19
N LYS A 74 -17.81 -12.78 14.28
CA LYS A 74 -16.85 -13.89 14.11
C LYS A 74 -16.44 -14.12 12.66
N HIS A 75 -17.37 -13.99 11.69
CA HIS A 75 -17.07 -14.16 10.26
C HIS A 75 -16.32 -12.96 9.65
N GLN A 76 -16.51 -11.76 10.20
CA GLN A 76 -15.79 -10.56 9.74
C GLN A 76 -14.38 -10.44 10.35
N LYS A 77 -14.19 -10.92 11.59
CA LYS A 77 -12.84 -11.05 12.20
C LYS A 77 -11.99 -12.14 11.54
N SER A 78 -12.57 -13.25 11.08
CA SER A 78 -11.79 -14.34 10.47
C SER A 78 -11.22 -13.99 9.10
N LYS A 79 -11.93 -13.21 8.26
CA LYS A 79 -11.39 -12.73 6.97
C LYS A 79 -10.32 -11.66 7.13
N ALA A 80 -10.44 -10.81 8.15
CA ALA A 80 -9.40 -9.84 8.49
C ALA A 80 -8.14 -10.53 9.03
N GLY A 81 -8.29 -11.54 9.90
CA GLY A 81 -7.19 -12.38 10.38
C GLY A 81 -6.54 -13.21 9.27
N MET A 82 -7.34 -13.83 8.39
CA MET A 82 -6.83 -14.58 7.24
C MET A 82 -6.11 -13.68 6.23
N ARG A 83 -6.63 -12.46 5.98
CA ARG A 83 -5.91 -11.47 5.17
C ARG A 83 -4.63 -11.02 5.85
N ALA A 84 -4.64 -10.77 7.16
CA ALA A 84 -3.43 -10.41 7.90
C ALA A 84 -2.38 -11.54 7.86
N ILE A 85 -2.79 -12.79 8.08
CA ILE A 85 -1.92 -13.97 7.95
C ILE A 85 -1.42 -14.12 6.51
N TRP A 86 -2.26 -13.87 5.51
CA TRP A 86 -1.87 -13.88 4.10
C TRP A 86 -0.84 -12.79 3.78
N TRP A 87 -1.02 -11.56 4.29
CA TRP A 87 -0.03 -10.48 4.19
C TRP A 87 1.26 -10.78 4.96
N VAL A 88 1.18 -11.45 6.11
CA VAL A 88 2.35 -11.87 6.91
C VAL A 88 3.13 -12.97 6.19
N ILE A 89 2.48 -13.98 5.62
CA ILE A 89 3.13 -15.03 4.82
C ILE A 89 3.74 -14.41 3.56
N LEU A 90 3.03 -13.50 2.90
CA LEU A 90 3.54 -12.77 1.74
C LEU A 90 4.74 -11.90 2.12
N ALA A 91 4.74 -11.29 3.30
CA ALA A 91 5.87 -10.53 3.84
C ALA A 91 7.06 -11.45 4.19
N LEU A 92 6.82 -12.61 4.83
CA LEU A 92 7.86 -13.59 5.16
C LEU A 92 8.47 -14.24 3.91
N LEU A 93 7.68 -14.45 2.85
CA LEU A 93 8.17 -14.93 1.56
C LEU A 93 8.81 -13.81 0.73
N SER A 94 8.42 -12.55 0.96
CA SER A 94 9.09 -11.38 0.40
C SER A 94 10.46 -11.17 1.04
N THR A 95 10.66 -11.43 2.33
CA THR A 95 11.96 -11.23 3.02
C THR A 95 13.18 -11.88 2.33
N PRO A 96 13.16 -13.16 1.88
CA PRO A 96 14.29 -13.75 1.16
C PRO A 96 14.51 -13.13 -0.23
N ILE A 97 13.49 -12.53 -0.85
CA ILE A 97 13.59 -11.83 -2.15
C ILE A 97 13.97 -10.35 -1.97
N THR A 98 13.60 -9.74 -0.85
CA THR A 98 13.77 -8.30 -0.59
C THR A 98 15.25 -7.95 -0.47
N ILE A 99 16.03 -8.76 0.23
CA ILE A 99 17.47 -8.55 0.39
C ILE A 99 18.20 -8.59 -0.96
N PRO A 100 18.07 -9.65 -1.80
CA PRO A 100 18.72 -9.67 -3.10
C PRO A 100 18.16 -8.61 -4.06
N ALA A 101 16.84 -8.35 -4.06
CA ALA A 101 16.26 -7.30 -4.89
C ALA A 101 16.82 -5.90 -4.53
N LEU A 102 16.99 -5.61 -3.23
CA LEU A 102 17.57 -4.36 -2.76
C LEU A 102 19.04 -4.22 -3.17
N LEU A 103 19.82 -5.30 -3.08
CA LEU A 103 21.21 -5.32 -3.56
C LEU A 103 21.31 -5.06 -5.06
N VAL A 104 20.42 -5.66 -5.87
CA VAL A 104 20.37 -5.42 -7.32
C VAL A 104 20.02 -3.96 -7.61
N ILE A 105 18.99 -3.40 -6.96
CA ILE A 105 18.58 -2.01 -7.15
C ILE A 105 19.70 -1.05 -6.74
N MET A 106 20.36 -1.32 -5.60
CA MET A 106 21.51 -0.53 -5.14
C MET A 106 22.67 -0.62 -6.14
N GLY A 107 22.97 -1.81 -6.65
CA GLY A 107 24.00 -2.01 -7.67
C GLY A 107 23.69 -1.27 -8.98
N VAL A 108 22.44 -1.28 -9.43
CA VAL A 108 21.98 -0.53 -10.62
C VAL A 108 22.11 0.97 -10.40
N LEU A 109 21.70 1.49 -9.24
CA LEU A 109 21.86 2.90 -8.90
C LEU A 109 23.33 3.32 -8.85
N LEU A 110 24.18 2.48 -8.25
CA LEU A 110 25.61 2.74 -8.12
C LEU A 110 26.32 2.70 -9.48
N THR A 111 26.02 1.71 -10.33
CA THR A 111 26.57 1.64 -11.69
C THR A 111 26.12 2.83 -12.55
N LEU A 112 24.85 3.24 -12.43
CA LEU A 112 24.36 4.44 -13.11
C LEU A 112 25.08 5.70 -12.63
N ALA A 113 25.29 5.86 -11.32
CA ALA A 113 26.03 6.99 -10.76
C ALA A 113 27.49 7.01 -11.24
N ILE A 114 28.17 5.87 -11.22
CA ILE A 114 29.54 5.74 -11.73
C ILE A 114 29.59 6.05 -13.22
N MET A 115 28.63 5.59 -14.01
CA MET A 115 28.58 5.84 -15.45
C MET A 115 28.44 7.34 -15.75
N ILE A 116 27.54 8.04 -15.04
CA ILE A 116 27.36 9.49 -15.18
C ILE A 116 28.64 10.23 -14.77
N PHE A 117 29.25 9.82 -13.66
CA PHE A 117 30.50 10.42 -13.18
C PHE A 117 31.66 10.20 -14.17
N ALA A 118 31.84 8.97 -14.65
CA ALA A 118 32.87 8.63 -15.64
C ALA A 118 32.69 9.44 -16.93
N MET A 119 31.44 9.60 -17.39
CA MET A 119 31.14 10.42 -18.57
C MET A 119 31.50 11.90 -18.35
N ALA A 120 31.22 12.46 -17.17
CA ALA A 120 31.65 13.81 -16.82
C ALA A 120 33.19 13.93 -16.80
N VAL A 121 33.90 12.95 -16.23
CA VAL A 121 35.36 12.92 -16.21
C VAL A 121 35.93 12.86 -17.63
N VAL A 122 35.40 12.00 -18.51
CA VAL A 122 35.85 11.89 -19.91
C VAL A 122 35.71 13.22 -20.64
N ILE A 123 34.61 13.93 -20.43
CA ILE A 123 34.40 15.26 -21.03
C ILE A 123 35.50 16.21 -20.55
N VAL A 124 35.69 16.32 -19.22
CA VAL A 124 36.71 17.22 -18.64
C VAL A 124 38.12 16.87 -19.11
N VAL A 125 38.50 15.59 -19.09
CA VAL A 125 39.79 15.13 -19.58
C VAL A 125 39.95 15.42 -21.07
N GLY A 126 38.89 15.25 -21.87
CA GLY A 126 38.88 15.61 -23.29
C GLY A 126 39.30 17.06 -23.52
N PHE A 127 38.66 18.01 -22.84
CA PHE A 127 39.04 19.44 -22.90
C PHE A 127 40.51 19.66 -22.47
N VAL A 128 40.93 19.07 -21.35
CA VAL A 128 42.32 19.20 -20.87
C VAL A 128 43.33 18.63 -21.88
N THR A 129 43.04 17.49 -22.51
CA THR A 129 43.95 16.92 -23.52
C THR A 129 44.04 17.75 -24.79
N VAL A 130 42.92 18.33 -25.24
CA VAL A 130 42.87 19.19 -26.43
C VAL A 130 43.61 20.50 -26.17
N THR A 131 43.41 21.14 -25.01
CA THR A 131 44.18 22.35 -24.64
C THR A 131 45.69 22.09 -24.61
N ILE A 132 46.14 20.98 -24.01
CA ILE A 132 47.57 20.61 -23.95
C ILE A 132 48.10 20.37 -25.37
N LEU A 133 47.35 19.65 -26.21
CA LEU A 133 47.73 19.42 -27.60
C LEU A 133 47.88 20.74 -28.37
N ALA A 134 46.92 21.65 -28.23
CA ALA A 134 47.00 22.95 -28.88
C ALA A 134 48.21 23.77 -28.40
N LEU A 135 48.49 23.76 -27.09
CA LEU A 135 49.62 24.49 -26.52
C LEU A 135 50.97 23.91 -26.99
N THR A 136 51.08 22.59 -27.06
CA THR A 136 52.29 21.91 -27.59
C THR A 136 52.51 22.19 -29.07
N MET A 137 51.44 22.27 -29.88
CA MET A 137 51.54 22.67 -31.29
C MET A 137 52.02 24.13 -31.42
N ILE A 138 51.52 25.03 -30.58
CA ILE A 138 51.95 26.45 -30.58
C ILE A 138 53.43 26.57 -30.22
N THR A 139 53.89 25.90 -29.15
CA THR A 139 55.29 25.96 -28.75
C THR A 139 56.23 25.31 -29.77
N ALA A 140 55.82 24.19 -30.38
CA ALA A 140 56.56 23.57 -31.48
C ALA A 140 56.64 24.49 -32.72
N GLY A 141 55.55 25.19 -33.06
CA GLY A 141 55.52 26.16 -34.15
C GLY A 141 56.53 27.29 -33.98
N ILE A 142 56.67 27.82 -32.76
CA ILE A 142 57.67 28.84 -32.43
C ILE A 142 59.09 28.29 -32.56
N GLY A 143 59.34 27.05 -32.13
CA GLY A 143 60.66 26.42 -32.20
C GLY A 143 61.16 26.14 -33.63
N ILE A 144 60.24 25.85 -34.56
CA ILE A 144 60.56 25.51 -35.96
C ILE A 144 60.56 26.75 -36.87
N PHE A 145 60.24 27.94 -36.34
CA PHE A 145 60.16 29.19 -37.09
C PHE A 145 61.44 29.52 -37.89
N MET A 146 62.61 29.25 -37.31
CA MET A 146 63.91 29.45 -37.96
C MET A 146 64.22 28.44 -39.08
N GLN A 147 63.56 27.28 -39.09
CA GLN A 147 63.82 26.22 -40.08
C GLN A 147 62.91 26.36 -41.30
N SER A 148 61.62 26.61 -41.09
CA SER A 148 60.66 26.78 -42.17
C SER A 148 59.42 27.53 -41.70
N LEU A 149 59.25 28.73 -42.26
CA LEU A 149 58.16 29.65 -41.96
C LEU A 149 56.78 29.01 -42.24
N ALA A 150 56.65 28.26 -43.34
CA ALA A 150 55.38 27.63 -43.72
C ALA A 150 54.91 26.60 -42.68
N THR A 151 55.81 25.75 -42.20
CA THR A 151 55.50 24.75 -41.14
C THR A 151 55.19 25.44 -39.82
N ALA A 152 55.95 26.46 -39.44
CA ALA A 152 55.68 27.21 -38.21
C ALA A 152 54.29 27.86 -38.23
N LEU A 153 53.90 28.47 -39.35
CA LEU A 153 52.58 29.07 -39.52
C LEU A 153 51.46 28.02 -39.51
N PHE A 154 51.71 26.83 -40.07
CA PHE A 154 50.77 25.72 -40.02
C PHE A 154 50.53 25.24 -38.58
N TYR A 155 51.58 24.98 -37.80
CA TYR A 155 51.47 24.56 -36.40
C TYR A 155 50.79 25.61 -35.52
N LEU A 156 51.13 26.88 -35.70
CA LEU A 156 50.46 27.99 -35.02
C LEU A 156 48.99 28.09 -35.41
N GLY A 157 48.67 27.99 -36.69
CA GLY A 157 47.30 28.04 -37.19
C GLY A 157 46.44 26.89 -36.65
N VAL A 158 46.96 25.66 -36.65
CA VAL A 158 46.25 24.50 -36.11
C VAL A 158 46.07 24.61 -34.59
N GLY A 159 47.10 25.02 -33.85
CA GLY A 159 47.00 25.21 -32.40
C GLY A 159 45.97 26.29 -32.04
N LEU A 160 45.96 27.42 -32.76
CA LEU A 160 44.98 28.49 -32.53
C LEU A 160 43.56 28.06 -32.93
N ALA A 161 43.42 27.32 -34.04
CA ALA A 161 42.14 26.80 -34.48
C ALA A 161 41.54 25.81 -33.48
N LEU A 162 42.35 24.92 -32.90
CA LEU A 162 41.91 23.98 -31.86
C LEU A 162 41.39 24.73 -30.62
N LEU A 163 42.13 25.73 -30.12
CA LEU A 163 41.67 26.56 -29.00
C LEU A 163 40.40 27.36 -29.34
N GLY A 164 40.30 27.87 -30.58
CA GLY A 164 39.12 28.60 -31.05
C GLY A 164 37.88 27.71 -31.10
N ILE A 165 38.01 26.48 -31.62
CA ILE A 165 36.94 25.49 -31.66
C ILE A 165 36.54 25.08 -30.23
N GLU A 166 37.53 24.85 -29.36
CA GLU A 166 37.29 24.50 -27.97
C GLU A 166 36.47 25.58 -27.22
N LEU A 167 36.85 26.85 -27.40
CA LEU A 167 36.12 27.99 -26.82
C LEU A 167 34.69 28.12 -27.38
N LEU A 168 34.48 27.82 -28.66
CA LEU A 168 33.15 27.80 -29.29
C LEU A 168 32.25 26.67 -28.76
N ILE A 169 32.84 25.52 -28.42
CA ILE A 169 32.10 24.36 -27.91
C ILE A 169 31.69 24.55 -26.44
N LEU A 170 32.47 25.27 -25.62
CA LEU A 170 32.15 25.52 -24.21
C LEU A 170 30.72 26.05 -23.95
N PRO A 171 30.23 27.13 -24.58
CA PRO A 171 28.88 27.62 -24.36
C PRO A 171 27.81 26.63 -24.83
N LEU A 172 28.08 25.86 -25.91
CA LEU A 172 27.18 24.82 -26.40
C LEU A 172 27.02 23.70 -25.38
N VAL A 173 28.12 23.27 -24.74
CA VAL A 173 28.10 22.24 -23.69
C VAL A 173 27.35 22.72 -22.45
N LEU A 174 27.62 23.95 -21.99
CA LEU A 174 26.89 24.52 -20.84
C LEU A 174 25.38 24.66 -21.12
N TRP A 175 25.02 25.08 -22.34
CA TRP A 175 23.63 25.13 -22.76
C TRP A 175 22.98 23.74 -22.76
N PHE A 176 23.69 22.73 -23.27
CA PHE A 176 23.23 21.33 -23.27
C PHE A 176 23.03 20.79 -21.85
N ILE A 177 23.95 21.07 -20.92
CA ILE A 177 23.83 20.71 -19.51
C ILE A 177 22.61 21.38 -18.88
N GLY A 178 22.41 22.68 -19.15
CA GLY A 178 21.23 23.41 -18.71
C GLY A 178 19.92 22.82 -19.24
N LEU A 179 19.91 22.38 -20.50
CA LEU A 179 18.76 21.75 -21.15
C LEU A 179 18.43 20.39 -20.52
N ILE A 180 19.44 19.60 -20.16
CA ILE A 180 19.24 18.33 -19.43
C ILE A 180 18.67 18.60 -18.03
N ILE A 181 19.22 19.55 -17.28
CA ILE A 181 18.73 19.89 -15.93
C ILE A 181 17.27 20.37 -15.97
N GLN A 182 16.93 21.24 -16.93
CA GLN A 182 15.56 21.71 -17.12
C GLN A 182 14.62 20.59 -17.56
N GLY A 183 15.06 19.70 -18.46
CA GLY A 183 14.29 18.53 -18.91
C GLY A 183 13.96 17.60 -17.74
N VAL A 184 14.96 17.27 -16.91
CA VAL A 184 14.79 16.43 -15.71
C VAL A 184 13.85 17.11 -14.70
N SER A 185 14.05 18.39 -14.40
CA SER A 185 13.18 19.15 -13.49
C SER A 185 11.72 19.14 -13.96
N THR A 186 11.49 19.34 -15.26
CA THR A 186 10.13 19.32 -15.85
C THR A 186 9.49 17.93 -15.73
N ILE A 187 10.24 16.86 -15.96
CA ILE A 187 9.75 15.49 -15.83
C ILE A 187 9.43 15.18 -14.36
N ILE A 188 10.30 15.57 -13.43
CA ILE A 188 10.08 15.38 -11.98
C ILE A 188 8.84 16.14 -11.52
N GLN A 189 8.67 17.39 -11.94
CA GLN A 189 7.47 18.17 -11.63
C GLN A 189 6.20 17.52 -12.18
N ARG A 190 6.23 17.01 -13.43
CA ARG A 190 5.10 16.28 -14.02
C ARG A 190 4.78 14.99 -13.28
N LEU A 191 5.80 14.22 -12.87
CA LEU A 191 5.62 12.99 -12.11
C LEU A 191 5.07 13.27 -10.71
N TYR A 192 5.65 14.27 -10.03
CA TYR A 192 5.22 14.71 -8.70
C TYR A 192 3.75 15.15 -8.74
N GLN A 193 3.37 15.99 -9.71
CA GLN A 193 1.98 16.41 -9.85
C GLN A 193 1.05 15.23 -10.15
N ARG A 194 1.43 14.28 -11.01
CA ARG A 194 0.59 13.14 -11.39
C ARG A 194 0.35 12.15 -10.23
N PHE A 195 1.31 11.97 -9.33
CA PHE A 195 1.18 11.05 -8.20
C PHE A 195 0.72 11.73 -6.90
N VAL A 196 1.11 12.97 -6.62
CA VAL A 196 0.81 13.65 -5.36
C VAL A 196 -0.54 14.37 -5.36
N THR A 197 -1.01 14.92 -6.49
CA THR A 197 -2.32 15.60 -6.52
C THR A 197 -3.52 14.64 -6.48
N ARG A 198 -3.32 13.38 -6.87
CA ARG A 198 -4.38 12.36 -6.83
C ARG A 198 -4.80 12.00 -5.38
N ASN A 199 -3.93 12.24 -4.39
CA ASN A 199 -4.24 12.03 -2.97
C ASN A 199 -4.90 13.24 -2.26
N ARG A 200 -4.99 14.42 -2.89
CA ARG A 200 -5.67 15.58 -2.30
C ARG A 200 -7.15 15.68 -2.66
N ALA A 201 -7.58 15.09 -3.78
CA ALA A 201 -8.99 15.06 -4.18
C ALA A 201 -9.86 14.20 -3.24
N GLU A 202 -9.29 13.19 -2.57
CA GLU A 202 -10.04 12.32 -1.64
C GLU A 202 -10.22 12.90 -0.23
N ARG A 203 -9.45 13.93 0.15
CA ARG A 203 -9.59 14.59 1.47
C ARG A 203 -10.60 15.74 1.48
N GLY A 204 -10.93 16.31 0.32
CA GLY A 204 -11.93 17.40 0.21
C GLY A 204 -13.39 16.94 0.40
N GLN A 205 -13.72 15.72 -0.02
CA GLN A 205 -15.11 15.22 0.03
C GLN A 205 -15.56 14.76 1.43
N ARG A 206 -14.65 14.60 2.39
CA ARG A 206 -15.00 14.24 3.78
C ARG A 206 -15.43 15.43 4.64
N HIS A 207 -15.12 16.66 4.23
CA HIS A 207 -15.51 17.86 5.00
C HIS A 207 -16.86 18.44 4.56
N GLU A 208 -17.33 18.13 3.34
CA GLU A 208 -18.61 18.63 2.83
C GLU A 208 -19.82 17.78 3.28
N LYS A 209 -19.60 16.55 3.76
CA LYS A 209 -20.69 15.69 4.30
C LYS A 209 -20.98 15.88 5.78
N ASN A 210 -20.22 16.74 6.47
CA ASN A 210 -20.36 16.99 7.91
C ASN A 210 -20.90 18.40 8.22
N HIS A 211 -21.49 19.09 7.24
CA HIS A 211 -22.21 20.35 7.44
C HIS A 211 -23.62 20.26 6.86
#